data_AF-A0A3D2W2A4-F1
#
_entry.id   AF-A0A3D2W2A4-F1
#
_cell.length_a   1.000
_cell.length_b   1.000
_cell.length_c   1.000
_cell.angle_alpha   90.00
_cell.angle_beta   90.00
_cell.angle_gamma   90.00
#
_symmetry.space_group_name_H-M   'P 1'
#
loop_
_entity.id
_entity.type
_entity.pdbx_description
1 polymer ?
#
loop_
_entity_poly.entity_id
_entity_poly.type
_entity_poly.pdbx_seq_one_letter_code
_entity_poly.pdbx_strand_id
1 'polypeptide(L)'
;MPRGGITVYLPRELEARIRVMARDQRRSESSVVADAVKSRFAQNGGEANGASPRAQARIALRLDKLIGESLLIKEIALLFVRLWLEHNPPLDADLAESAAASAEARFADFLDVVAQAVGTGSSLAYSMPARSDAEEAIETNGEARP
;
A
#
# COMPACT_ATOMS: atom_id res chain seq x y z
N MET A 1 -4.35 -22.29 27.58
CA MET A 1 -5.02 -23.60 27.46
C MET A 1 -4.01 -24.68 27.83
N PRO A 2 -4.37 -25.65 28.69
CA PRO A 2 -3.51 -26.79 28.97
C PRO A 2 -3.26 -27.60 27.69
N ARG A 3 -2.02 -28.04 27.48
CA ARG A 3 -1.59 -28.80 26.30
C ARG A 3 -1.31 -30.25 26.72
N GLY A 4 -2.00 -31.21 26.10
CA GLY A 4 -1.72 -32.64 26.26
C GLY A 4 -0.81 -33.13 25.12
N GLY A 5 0.16 -33.99 25.44
CA GLY A 5 0.97 -34.69 24.46
C GLY A 5 0.26 -35.95 23.96
N ILE A 6 0.37 -36.23 22.66
CA ILE A 6 -0.12 -37.47 22.04
C ILE A 6 1.04 -38.08 21.26
N THR A 7 1.33 -39.36 21.50
CA THR A 7 2.32 -40.12 20.70
C THR A 7 1.62 -40.79 19.54
N VAL A 8 2.07 -40.50 18.32
CA VAL A 8 1.49 -41.05 17.08
C VAL A 8 2.60 -41.64 16.24
N TYR A 9 2.36 -42.79 15.62
CA TYR A 9 3.27 -43.39 14.66
C TYR A 9 2.98 -42.85 13.26
N LEU A 10 3.97 -42.24 12.61
CA LEU A 10 3.86 -41.73 11.24
C LEU A 10 4.73 -42.57 10.29
N PRO A 11 4.30 -42.76 9.03
CA PRO A 11 5.18 -43.30 8.00
C PRO A 11 6.44 -42.45 7.84
N ARG A 12 7.59 -43.09 7.56
CA ARG A 12 8.90 -42.42 7.47
C ARG A 12 8.92 -41.27 6.47
N GLU A 13 8.22 -41.44 5.35
CA GLU A 13 8.10 -40.40 4.32
C GLU A 13 7.36 -39.17 4.82
N LEU A 14 6.33 -39.36 5.65
CA LEU A 14 5.53 -38.27 6.19
C LEU A 14 6.31 -37.49 7.25
N GLU A 15 7.07 -38.18 8.10
CA GLU A 15 7.99 -37.56 9.06
C GLU A 15 9.02 -36.67 8.35
N ALA A 16 9.64 -37.18 7.29
CA ALA A 16 10.61 -36.41 6.50
C ALA A 16 9.99 -35.14 5.91
N ARG A 17 8.76 -35.24 5.38
CA ARG A 17 8.04 -34.08 4.83
C ARG A 17 7.69 -33.04 5.90
N ILE A 18 7.27 -33.48 7.09
CA ILE A 18 6.97 -32.58 8.21
C ILE A 18 8.23 -31.84 8.65
N ARG A 19 9.37 -32.54 8.76
CA ARG A 19 10.65 -31.93 9.13
C ARG A 19 11.11 -30.86 8.13
N VAL A 20 10.99 -31.15 6.83
CA VAL A 20 11.30 -30.17 5.76
C VAL A 20 10.38 -28.95 5.88
N MET A 21 9.08 -29.17 6.01
CA MET A 21 8.09 -28.08 6.13
C MET A 21 8.32 -27.22 7.37
N ALA A 22 8.63 -27.84 8.52
CA ALA A 22 8.94 -27.16 9.76
C ALA A 22 10.18 -26.28 9.64
N ARG A 23 11.23 -26.79 8.99
CA ARG A 23 12.47 -26.04 8.73
C ARG A 23 12.21 -24.84 7.82
N ASP A 24 11.52 -25.06 6.71
CA ASP A 24 11.28 -24.00 5.70
C ASP A 24 10.39 -22.87 6.27
N GLN A 25 9.45 -23.22 7.16
CA GLN A 25 8.57 -22.25 7.83
C GLN A 25 9.18 -21.66 9.13
N ARG A 26 10.36 -22.13 9.58
CA ARG A 26 10.95 -21.82 10.90
C ARG A 26 10.00 -22.08 12.07
N ARG A 27 9.30 -23.21 12.05
CA ARG A 27 8.33 -23.65 13.07
C ARG A 27 8.71 -24.98 13.67
N SER A 28 8.14 -25.35 14.81
CA SER A 28 8.30 -26.71 15.36
C SER A 28 7.44 -27.72 14.61
N GLU A 29 7.92 -28.96 14.50
CA GLU A 29 7.17 -30.06 13.88
C GLU A 29 5.78 -30.24 14.54
N SER A 30 5.73 -30.16 15.88
CA SER A 30 4.46 -30.21 16.62
C SER A 30 3.50 -29.07 16.27
N SER A 31 4.01 -27.87 15.99
CA SER A 31 3.17 -26.73 15.60
C SER A 31 2.61 -26.89 14.19
N VAL A 32 3.41 -27.41 13.26
CA VAL A 32 2.97 -27.72 11.90
C VAL A 32 1.89 -28.81 11.93
N VAL A 33 2.10 -29.87 12.70
CA VAL A 33 1.14 -30.97 12.85
C VAL A 33 -0.16 -30.49 13.51
N ALA A 34 -0.06 -29.71 14.59
CA ALA A 34 -1.23 -29.17 15.27
C ALA A 34 -2.08 -28.29 14.35
N ASP A 35 -1.45 -27.42 13.54
CA ASP A 35 -2.15 -26.58 12.57
C ASP A 35 -2.80 -27.40 11.45
N ALA A 36 -2.11 -28.42 10.92
CA ALA A 36 -2.65 -29.28 9.89
C ALA A 36 -3.89 -30.04 10.39
N VAL A 37 -3.83 -30.56 11.62
CA VAL A 37 -4.95 -31.24 12.28
C VAL A 37 -6.10 -30.26 12.54
N LYS A 38 -5.79 -29.07 13.07
CA LYS A 38 -6.79 -28.01 13.31
C LYS A 38 -7.48 -27.59 12.01
N SER A 39 -6.72 -27.41 10.93
CA SER A 39 -7.24 -27.11 9.59
C SER A 39 -8.16 -28.22 9.08
N ARG A 40 -7.80 -29.49 9.29
CA ARG A 40 -8.63 -30.63 8.87
C ARG A 40 -9.93 -30.72 9.66
N PHE A 41 -9.91 -30.46 10.95
CA PHE A 41 -11.14 -30.39 11.76
C PHE A 41 -11.99 -29.17 11.41
N ALA A 42 -11.38 -28.03 11.08
CA ALA A 42 -12.09 -26.86 10.56
C ALA A 42 -12.74 -27.11 9.18
N GLN A 43 -12.26 -28.10 8.42
CA GLN A 43 -12.86 -28.51 7.14
C GLN A 43 -13.96 -29.57 7.31
N ASN A 44 -13.88 -30.42 8.34
CA ASN A 44 -14.79 -31.57 8.55
C ASN A 44 -15.91 -31.34 9.58
N GLY A 45 -15.72 -30.44 10.54
CA GLY A 45 -16.83 -29.99 11.40
C GLY A 45 -17.69 -29.04 10.59
N GLY A 46 -18.98 -29.31 10.43
CA GLY A 46 -19.93 -28.59 9.56
C GLY A 46 -20.13 -27.09 9.82
N GLU A 47 -19.24 -26.42 10.52
CA GLU A 47 -19.12 -24.97 10.53
C GLU A 47 -18.15 -24.54 9.43
N ALA A 48 -18.73 -24.17 8.28
CA ALA A 48 -18.06 -23.62 7.11
C ALA A 48 -17.31 -22.29 7.41
N ASN A 49 -16.21 -22.35 8.15
CA ASN A 49 -15.34 -21.20 8.46
C ASN A 49 -14.08 -21.14 7.59
N GLY A 50 -13.86 -22.10 6.69
CA GLY A 50 -13.06 -21.83 5.50
C GLY A 50 -13.85 -20.86 4.63
N ALA A 51 -13.27 -19.72 4.23
CA ALA A 51 -13.94 -18.78 3.34
C ALA A 51 -14.46 -19.57 2.12
N SER A 52 -15.77 -19.82 2.09
CA SER A 52 -16.44 -20.59 1.05
C SER A 52 -15.99 -20.07 -0.32
N PRO A 53 -15.92 -20.90 -1.37
CA PRO A 53 -15.67 -20.42 -2.73
C PRO A 53 -16.56 -19.19 -3.08
N ARG A 54 -17.76 -19.11 -2.51
CA ARG A 54 -18.65 -17.95 -2.61
C ARG A 54 -18.16 -16.69 -1.87
N ALA A 55 -17.55 -16.84 -0.69
CA ALA A 55 -16.93 -15.74 0.03
C ALA A 55 -15.70 -15.22 -0.72
N GLN A 56 -14.87 -16.12 -1.28
CA GLN A 56 -13.73 -15.74 -2.11
C GLN A 56 -14.18 -15.04 -3.40
N ALA A 57 -15.20 -15.54 -4.08
CA ALA A 57 -15.78 -14.88 -5.25
C ALA A 57 -16.34 -13.48 -4.93
N ARG A 58 -17.00 -13.30 -3.78
CA ARG A 58 -17.45 -11.97 -3.33
C ARG A 58 -16.30 -11.01 -3.06
N ILE A 59 -15.17 -11.50 -2.53
CA ILE A 59 -13.97 -10.68 -2.31
C ILE A 59 -13.36 -10.29 -3.65
N ALA A 60 -13.24 -11.22 -4.60
CA ALA A 60 -12.74 -10.95 -5.95
C ALA A 60 -13.56 -9.85 -6.65
N LEU A 61 -14.89 -9.98 -6.65
CA LEU A 61 -15.78 -8.95 -7.22
C LEU A 61 -15.63 -7.58 -6.54
N ARG A 62 -15.41 -7.55 -5.22
CA ARG A 62 -15.16 -6.31 -4.49
C ARG A 62 -13.80 -5.70 -4.86
N LEU A 63 -12.77 -6.52 -5.04
CA LEU A 63 -11.45 -6.07 -5.49
C LEU A 63 -11.53 -5.50 -6.91
N ASP A 64 -12.19 -6.19 -7.84
CA ASP A 64 -12.38 -5.70 -9.21
C ASP A 64 -13.12 -4.36 -9.24
N LYS A 65 -14.15 -4.22 -8.40
CA LYS A 65 -14.86 -2.94 -8.23
C LYS A 65 -13.93 -1.84 -7.71
N LEU A 66 -13.14 -2.12 -6.67
CA LEU A 66 -12.20 -1.14 -6.11
C LEU A 66 -11.11 -0.75 -7.11
N ILE A 67 -10.63 -1.70 -7.93
CA ILE A 67 -9.69 -1.43 -9.01
C ILE A 67 -10.34 -0.49 -10.04
N GLY A 68 -11.58 -0.77 -10.45
CA GLY A 68 -12.34 0.09 -11.35
C GLY A 68 -12.54 1.52 -10.79
N GLU A 69 -12.95 1.65 -9.54
CA GLU A 69 -13.12 2.94 -8.86
C GLU A 69 -11.78 3.71 -8.78
N SER A 70 -10.66 3.02 -8.47
CA SER A 70 -9.33 3.63 -8.43
C SER A 70 -8.87 4.13 -9.81
N LEU A 71 -9.13 3.37 -10.88
CA LEU A 71 -8.84 3.79 -12.24
C LEU A 71 -9.66 5.01 -12.66
N LEU A 72 -10.94 5.04 -12.30
CA LEU A 72 -11.81 6.19 -12.56
C LEU A 72 -11.32 7.45 -11.84
N ILE A 73 -10.92 7.34 -10.57
CA ILE A 73 -10.35 8.47 -9.81
C ILE A 73 -9.07 8.99 -10.49
N LYS A 74 -8.21 8.07 -10.95
CA LYS A 74 -7.00 8.44 -11.70
C LYS A 74 -7.35 9.19 -12.99
N GLU A 75 -8.34 8.73 -13.74
CA GLU A 75 -8.78 9.38 -14.97
C GLU A 75 -9.34 10.78 -14.70
N ILE A 76 -10.21 10.93 -13.69
CA ILE A 76 -10.77 12.22 -13.29
C ILE A 76 -9.66 13.20 -12.87
N ALA A 77 -8.68 12.73 -12.09
CA ALA A 77 -7.55 13.56 -11.66
C ALA A 77 -6.69 14.02 -12.86
N LEU A 78 -6.40 13.12 -13.81
CA LEU A 78 -5.66 13.48 -15.03
C LEU A 78 -6.44 14.45 -15.93
N LEU A 79 -7.75 14.24 -16.06
CA LEU A 79 -8.62 15.18 -16.78
C LEU A 79 -8.66 16.55 -16.11
N PHE A 80 -8.72 16.60 -14.78
CA PHE A 80 -8.65 17.86 -14.03
C PHE A 80 -7.32 18.58 -14.28
N VAL A 81 -6.18 17.88 -14.19
CA VAL A 81 -4.86 18.47 -14.47
C VAL A 81 -4.79 19.00 -15.89
N ARG A 82 -5.30 18.25 -16.88
CA ARG A 82 -5.36 18.69 -18.27
C ARG A 82 -6.22 19.94 -18.43
N LEU A 83 -7.43 19.92 -17.87
CA LEU A 83 -8.36 21.05 -17.93
C LEU A 83 -7.75 22.30 -17.30
N TRP A 84 -7.07 22.13 -16.16
CA TRP A 84 -6.38 23.20 -15.47
C TRP A 84 -5.26 23.79 -16.32
N LEU A 85 -4.41 22.96 -16.95
CA LEU A 85 -3.36 23.43 -17.84
C LEU A 85 -3.89 24.13 -19.10
N GLU A 86 -5.04 23.68 -19.62
CA GLU A 86 -5.66 24.25 -20.82
C GLU A 86 -6.35 25.61 -20.55
N HIS A 87 -6.92 25.78 -19.36
CA HIS A 87 -7.64 27.00 -18.98
C HIS A 87 -6.82 27.91 -18.05
N ASN A 88 -5.54 27.61 -17.83
CA ASN A 88 -4.69 28.43 -16.98
C ASN A 88 -4.51 29.81 -17.65
N PRO A 89 -4.94 30.91 -17.01
CA PRO A 89 -4.75 32.23 -17.58
C PRO A 89 -3.26 32.50 -17.81
N PRO A 90 -2.89 33.16 -18.93
CA PRO A 90 -1.50 33.46 -19.22
C PRO A 90 -0.91 34.30 -18.09
N LEU A 91 0.31 33.93 -17.67
CA LEU A 91 1.06 34.68 -16.67
C LEU A 91 1.48 36.03 -17.23
N ASP A 92 1.52 37.03 -16.37
CA ASP A 92 2.09 38.33 -16.71
C ASP A 92 3.56 38.16 -17.12
N ALA A 93 3.98 38.86 -18.16
CA ALA A 93 5.30 38.68 -18.78
C ALA A 93 6.43 38.91 -17.77
N ASP A 94 6.23 39.83 -16.84
CA ASP A 94 7.18 40.20 -15.79
C ASP A 94 7.32 39.12 -14.70
N LEU A 95 6.33 38.23 -14.57
CA LEU A 95 6.31 37.16 -13.58
C LEU A 95 6.56 35.77 -14.18
N ALA A 96 6.50 35.64 -15.51
CA ALA A 96 6.56 34.37 -16.21
C ALA A 96 7.86 33.61 -15.95
N GLU A 97 9.01 34.28 -15.97
CA GLU A 97 10.33 33.66 -15.76
C GLU A 97 10.51 33.17 -14.31
N SER A 98 10.15 33.99 -13.34
CA SER A 98 10.19 33.64 -11.91
C SER A 98 9.22 32.49 -11.58
N ALA A 99 8.00 32.54 -12.13
CA ALA A 99 7.01 31.49 -11.96
C ALA A 99 7.45 30.16 -12.60
N ALA A 100 8.08 30.20 -13.77
CA ALA A 100 8.63 29.01 -14.43
C ALA A 100 9.76 28.38 -13.61
N ALA A 101 10.73 29.18 -13.15
CA ALA A 101 11.83 28.70 -12.32
C ALA A 101 11.34 28.09 -10.99
N SER A 102 10.35 28.73 -10.36
CA SER A 102 9.73 28.21 -9.14
C SER A 102 8.94 26.91 -9.40
N ALA A 103 8.27 26.79 -10.54
CA ALA A 103 7.56 25.57 -10.92
C ALA A 103 8.52 24.40 -11.20
N GLU A 104 9.65 24.67 -11.85
CA GLU A 104 10.69 23.67 -12.13
C GLU A 104 11.30 23.13 -10.82
N ALA A 105 11.64 24.02 -9.87
CA ALA A 105 12.13 23.62 -8.55
C ALA A 105 11.13 22.73 -7.80
N ARG A 106 9.85 23.17 -7.73
CA ARG A 106 8.78 22.39 -7.07
C ARG A 106 8.54 21.04 -7.75
N PHE A 107 8.72 20.96 -9.07
CA PHE A 107 8.57 19.71 -9.81
C PHE A 107 9.72 18.75 -9.56
N ALA A 108 10.95 19.25 -9.48
CA ALA A 108 12.12 18.43 -9.11
C ALA A 108 11.93 17.82 -7.70
N ASP A 109 11.56 18.62 -6.71
CA ASP A 109 11.28 18.14 -5.35
C ASP A 109 10.16 17.08 -5.32
N PHE A 110 9.11 17.28 -6.13
CA PHE A 110 8.03 16.31 -6.28
C PHE A 110 8.54 14.96 -6.83
N LEU A 111 9.42 14.98 -7.84
CA LEU A 111 9.98 13.75 -8.41
C LEU A 111 10.82 12.97 -7.39
N ASP A 112 11.57 13.66 -6.53
CA ASP A 112 12.36 13.02 -5.48
C ASP A 112 11.47 12.31 -4.45
N VAL A 113 10.37 12.96 -4.03
CA VAL A 113 9.35 12.36 -3.15
C VAL A 113 8.73 11.13 -3.79
N VAL A 114 8.37 11.20 -5.08
CA VAL A 114 7.81 10.06 -5.82
C VAL A 114 8.82 8.91 -5.91
N ALA A 115 10.08 9.20 -6.26
CA ALA A 115 11.13 8.20 -6.40
C ALA A 115 11.37 7.47 -5.07
N GLN A 116 11.40 8.21 -3.96
CA GLN A 116 11.54 7.65 -2.62
C GLN A 116 10.34 6.78 -2.22
N ALA A 117 9.10 7.22 -2.48
CA ALA A 117 7.89 6.45 -2.18
C ALA A 117 7.85 5.14 -2.97
N VAL A 118 8.20 5.17 -4.26
CA VAL A 118 8.24 3.98 -5.12
C VAL A 118 9.32 3.00 -4.67
N GLY A 119 10.52 3.48 -4.37
CA GLY A 119 11.63 2.64 -3.90
C GLY A 119 11.38 1.99 -2.54
N THR A 120 10.60 2.64 -1.67
CA THR A 120 10.28 2.13 -0.33
C THR A 120 8.97 1.34 -0.27
N GLY A 121 8.17 1.32 -1.34
CA GLY A 121 6.82 0.73 -1.36
C GLY A 121 5.84 1.42 -0.40
N SER A 122 6.15 2.63 0.06
CA SER A 122 5.31 3.39 0.99
C SER A 122 4.25 4.19 0.23
N SER A 123 3.11 4.44 0.89
CA SER A 123 2.07 5.28 0.29
C SER A 123 2.56 6.72 0.12
N LEU A 124 2.38 7.25 -1.09
CA LEU A 124 2.76 8.62 -1.46
C LEU A 124 2.13 9.68 -0.57
N ALA A 125 0.94 9.40 -0.01
CA ALA A 125 0.24 10.30 0.90
C ALA A 125 1.01 10.62 2.19
N TYR A 126 1.94 9.75 2.60
CA TYR A 126 2.77 9.96 3.80
C TYR A 126 4.17 10.47 3.48
N SER A 127 4.53 10.58 2.19
CA SER A 127 5.87 10.98 1.74
C SER A 127 6.03 12.48 1.52
N MET A 128 4.93 13.24 1.50
CA MET A 128 5.02 14.70 1.42
C MET A 128 5.52 15.24 2.77
N PRO A 129 6.63 16.00 2.80
CA PRO A 129 7.01 16.73 4.00
C PRO A 129 5.90 17.73 4.34
N ALA A 130 5.61 17.92 5.63
CA ALA A 130 4.72 18.98 6.08
C ALA A 130 5.23 20.31 5.51
N ARG A 131 4.33 21.12 4.93
CA ARG A 131 4.60 22.43 4.30
C ARG A 131 5.68 23.17 5.09
N SER A 132 6.90 23.23 4.57
CA SER A 132 8.01 23.94 5.20
C SER A 132 7.94 25.41 4.80
N ASP A 133 7.59 26.27 5.77
CA ASP A 133 7.97 27.65 6.13
C ASP A 133 8.61 28.63 5.10
N ALA A 134 8.63 28.33 3.80
CA ALA A 134 9.23 29.20 2.78
C ALA A 134 8.29 30.35 2.33
N GLU A 135 7.00 30.30 2.68
CA GLU A 135 6.06 31.40 2.44
C GLU A 135 6.14 32.52 3.50
N GLU A 136 6.68 32.24 4.69
CA GLU A 136 6.81 33.25 5.76
C GLU A 136 7.83 34.36 5.41
N ALA A 137 8.75 34.08 4.48
CA ALA A 137 9.74 35.03 3.99
C ALA A 137 9.18 36.06 2.96
N ILE A 138 8.02 35.79 2.35
CA ILE A 138 7.40 36.70 1.38
C ILE A 138 6.50 37.72 2.08
N GLU A 139 5.76 37.31 3.13
CA GLU A 139 4.96 38.25 3.94
C GLU A 139 5.83 39.21 4.77
N THR A 140 6.99 38.76 5.24
CA THR A 140 7.87 39.60 6.09
C THR A 140 8.65 40.68 5.33
N ASN A 141 8.78 40.57 3.99
CA ASN A 141 9.53 41.53 3.18
C ASN A 141 8.64 42.64 2.54
N GLY A 142 7.32 42.58 2.73
CA GLY A 142 6.36 43.57 2.25
C GLY A 142 6.07 44.73 3.23
N GLU A 143 6.47 44.61 4.49
CA GLU A 143 6.08 45.55 5.56
C GLU A 143 7.20 46.54 5.97
N ALA A 144 8.20 46.78 5.12
CA ALA A 144 9.28 47.71 5.47
C ALA A 144 9.67 48.64 4.31
N ARG A 145 8.97 49.79 4.20
CA ARG A 145 9.54 51.16 4.28
C ARG A 145 8.59 52.27 3.75
N PRO A 146 8.88 53.53 4.14
CA PRO A 146 8.42 54.27 5.31
C PRO A 146 7.06 54.97 5.14
#